data_AF-A0A178TI38-F1
#
_entry.id   AF-A0A178TI38-F1
#
_cell.length_a   1.000
_cell.length_b   1.000
_cell.length_c   1.000
_cell.angle_alpha   90.00
_cell.angle_beta   90.00
_cell.angle_gamma   90.00
#
_symmetry.space_group_name_H-M   'P 1'
#
loop_
_entity.id
_entity.type
_entity.pdbx_description
1 polymer ?
#
loop_
_entity_poly.entity_id
_entity_poly.type
_entity_poly.pdbx_seq_one_letter_code
_entity_poly.pdbx_strand_id
1 'polypeptide(L)'
;MKNQGIHKALEKLDWRKRAYFMRKFQIRSSKNEHILNMTDEEFLKWADRRTFTVFHNWEQTDEYFELYMLYMKGKMQRDLETVYDVVSEKAKQGDEKAVKLFLQLHKDMNQLQKAMNRTNNKKQEEVQEDDDDDLEI
;
A
#
# COMPACT_ATOMS: atom_id res chain seq x y z
N MET A 1 7.80 7.83 11.29
CA MET A 1 7.71 6.64 10.40
C MET A 1 7.74 7.08 8.95
N LYS A 2 8.76 6.71 8.15
CA LYS A 2 8.78 7.02 6.71
C LYS A 2 7.68 6.20 6.03
N ASN A 3 6.67 6.85 5.44
CA ASN A 3 5.60 6.19 4.69
C ASN A 3 6.20 5.20 3.67
N GLN A 4 6.07 3.90 3.93
CA GLN A 4 6.38 2.81 3.00
C GLN A 4 5.20 2.60 2.03
N GLY A 5 4.69 3.69 1.46
CA GLY A 5 3.53 3.66 0.56
C GLY A 5 3.91 3.22 -0.86
N ILE A 6 2.89 2.89 -1.66
CA ILE A 6 3.06 2.45 -3.07
C ILE A 6 3.93 3.42 -3.89
N HIS A 7 3.86 4.72 -3.65
CA HIS A 7 4.69 5.73 -4.33
C HIS A 7 6.20 5.54 -4.09
N LYS A 8 6.60 5.19 -2.86
CA LYS A 8 8.01 4.97 -2.52
C LYS A 8 8.55 3.67 -3.11
N ALA A 9 7.70 2.64 -3.21
CA ALA A 9 8.07 1.40 -3.90
C ALA A 9 8.27 1.64 -5.39
N LEU A 10 7.37 2.42 -6.00
CA LEU A 10 7.41 2.79 -7.41
C LEU A 10 8.66 3.60 -7.80
N GLU A 11 9.23 4.40 -6.90
CA GLU A 11 10.46 5.18 -7.15
C GLU A 11 11.69 4.32 -7.44
N LYS A 12 11.71 3.06 -7.00
CA LYS A 12 12.85 2.15 -7.20
C LYS A 12 12.86 1.44 -8.56
N LEU A 13 11.74 1.50 -9.29
CA LEU A 13 11.57 0.80 -10.56
C LEU A 13 12.10 1.63 -11.73
N ASP A 14 12.40 0.94 -12.83
CA ASP A 14 12.53 1.60 -14.13
C ASP A 14 11.30 2.48 -14.41
N TRP A 15 11.54 3.67 -14.95
CA TRP A 15 10.50 4.68 -15.09
C TRP A 15 9.34 4.23 -15.98
N ARG A 16 9.57 3.34 -16.96
CA ARG A 16 8.53 2.81 -17.85
C ARG A 16 7.64 1.81 -17.12
N LYS A 17 8.24 0.90 -16.34
CA LYS A 17 7.51 -0.03 -15.46
C LYS A 17 6.66 0.72 -14.44
N ARG A 18 7.24 1.75 -13.81
CA ARG A 18 6.52 2.66 -12.91
C ARG A 18 5.33 3.32 -13.60
N ALA A 19 5.54 3.94 -14.76
CA ALA A 19 4.49 4.64 -15.49
C ALA A 19 3.37 3.69 -15.94
N TYR A 20 3.74 2.51 -16.44
CA TYR A 20 2.80 1.45 -16.80
C TYR A 20 1.93 1.04 -15.59
N PHE A 21 2.55 0.76 -14.45
CA PHE A 21 1.83 0.37 -13.24
C PHE A 21 0.90 1.48 -12.73
N MET A 22 1.38 2.72 -12.70
CA MET A 22 0.57 3.88 -12.30
C MET A 22 -0.64 4.07 -13.24
N ARG A 23 -0.45 3.92 -14.54
CA ARG A 23 -1.53 4.00 -15.53
C ARG A 23 -2.53 2.85 -15.37
N LYS A 24 -2.07 1.60 -15.26
CA LYS A 24 -2.92 0.41 -15.12
C LYS A 24 -3.83 0.48 -13.89
N PHE A 25 -3.31 1.00 -12.77
CA PHE A 25 -4.06 1.09 -11.51
C PHE A 25 -4.57 2.50 -11.18
N GLN A 26 -4.46 3.44 -12.12
CA GLN A 26 -4.93 4.82 -11.99
C GLN A 26 -4.41 5.52 -10.71
N ILE A 27 -3.14 5.30 -10.39
CA ILE A 27 -2.48 5.87 -9.22
C ILE A 27 -2.10 7.31 -9.54
N ARG A 28 -2.83 8.28 -8.96
CA ARG A 28 -2.61 9.71 -9.19
C ARG A 28 -1.42 10.24 -8.39
N SER A 29 -0.70 11.16 -9.01
CA SER A 29 0.32 12.00 -8.40
C SER A 29 0.34 13.35 -9.13
N SER A 30 0.96 14.37 -8.52
CA SER A 30 1.06 15.70 -9.14
C SER A 30 1.82 15.74 -10.47
N LYS A 31 2.58 14.67 -10.80
CA LYS A 31 3.49 14.65 -11.95
C LYS A 31 3.05 13.72 -13.08
N ASN A 32 1.97 12.96 -12.92
CA ASN A 32 1.66 11.85 -13.83
C ASN A 32 0.28 11.93 -14.49
N GLU A 33 -0.44 13.05 -14.38
CA GLU A 33 -1.76 13.20 -15.00
C GLU A 33 -1.74 12.91 -16.51
N HIS A 34 -0.72 13.39 -17.22
CA HIS A 34 -0.55 13.15 -18.65
C HIS A 34 -0.52 11.66 -19.02
N ILE A 35 0.16 10.79 -18.25
CA ILE A 35 0.21 9.35 -18.57
C ILE A 35 -1.08 8.61 -18.25
N LEU A 36 -1.89 9.10 -17.31
CA LEU A 36 -3.13 8.43 -16.91
C LEU A 36 -4.21 8.56 -18.00
N ASN A 37 -4.13 9.63 -18.79
CA ASN A 37 -5.10 9.97 -19.82
C ASN A 37 -4.64 9.56 -21.24
N MET A 38 -3.43 9.03 -21.40
CA MET A 38 -2.95 8.51 -22.69
C MET A 38 -3.76 7.28 -23.11
N THR A 39 -4.06 7.20 -24.40
CA THR A 39 -4.42 5.95 -25.07
C THR A 39 -3.27 4.95 -25.02
N ASP A 40 -3.55 3.69 -25.34
CA ASP A 40 -2.54 2.63 -25.38
C ASP A 40 -1.43 2.93 -26.40
N GLU A 41 -1.79 3.45 -27.57
CA GLU A 41 -0.85 3.82 -28.64
C GLU A 41 0.05 4.99 -28.24
N GLU A 42 -0.53 6.05 -27.65
CA GLU A 42 0.22 7.20 -27.14
C GLU A 42 1.18 6.79 -26.03
N PHE A 43 0.72 5.94 -25.11
CA PHE A 43 1.55 5.45 -24.02
C PHE A 43 2.73 4.62 -24.55
N LEU A 44 2.50 3.70 -25.49
CA LEU A 44 3.56 2.89 -26.09
C LEU A 44 4.58 3.76 -26.83
N LYS A 45 4.11 4.75 -27.60
CA LYS A 45 4.97 5.72 -28.28
C LYS A 45 5.82 6.51 -27.29
N TRP A 46 5.21 7.04 -26.22
CA TRP A 46 5.91 7.79 -25.17
C TRP A 46 6.92 6.92 -24.40
N ALA A 47 6.57 5.66 -24.14
CA ALA A 47 7.44 4.70 -23.49
C ALA A 47 8.51 4.12 -24.43
N ASP A 48 8.57 4.53 -25.71
CA ASP A 48 9.48 3.98 -26.72
C ASP A 48 9.37 2.45 -26.82
N ARG A 49 8.14 1.98 -27.01
CA ARG A 49 7.77 0.57 -27.16
C ARG A 49 6.82 0.38 -28.33
N ARG A 50 6.95 -0.77 -29.00
CA ARG A 50 6.05 -1.18 -30.09
C ARG A 50 4.83 -1.93 -29.57
N THR A 51 4.98 -2.68 -28.48
CA THR A 51 3.94 -3.53 -27.90
C THR A 51 4.05 -3.55 -26.38
N PHE A 52 2.99 -4.00 -25.72
CA PHE A 52 2.98 -4.22 -24.26
C PHE A 52 3.70 -5.49 -23.81
N THR A 53 4.26 -6.31 -24.72
CA THR A 53 4.85 -7.62 -24.39
C THR A 53 5.84 -7.55 -23.24
N VAL A 54 6.71 -6.53 -23.21
CA VAL A 54 7.69 -6.35 -22.12
C VAL A 54 7.00 -6.11 -20.77
N PHE A 55 5.91 -5.33 -20.76
CA PHE A 55 5.15 -5.07 -19.54
C PHE A 55 4.37 -6.30 -19.10
N HIS A 56 3.69 -6.99 -20.02
CA HIS A 56 2.97 -8.24 -19.71
C HIS A 56 3.89 -9.33 -19.18
N ASN A 57 5.08 -9.49 -19.75
CA ASN A 57 6.10 -10.41 -19.23
C ASN A 57 6.56 -9.99 -17.84
N TRP A 58 6.71 -8.68 -17.60
CA TRP A 58 7.04 -8.16 -16.28
C TRP A 58 5.96 -8.46 -15.24
N GLU A 59 4.67 -8.48 -15.61
CA GLU A 59 3.58 -8.84 -14.68
C GLU A 59 3.67 -10.26 -14.13
N GLN A 60 4.43 -11.13 -14.79
CA GLN A 60 4.66 -12.52 -14.38
C GLN A 60 5.86 -12.67 -13.43
N THR A 61 6.50 -11.56 -13.03
CA THR A 61 7.69 -11.58 -12.17
C THR A 61 7.35 -11.32 -10.71
N ASP A 62 8.20 -11.81 -9.79
CA ASP A 62 8.06 -11.55 -8.36
C ASP A 62 8.12 -10.05 -8.03
N GLU A 63 8.95 -9.28 -8.76
CA GLU A 63 9.05 -7.82 -8.63
C GLU A 63 7.68 -7.14 -8.83
N TYR A 64 6.91 -7.58 -9.82
CA TYR A 64 5.55 -7.07 -10.04
C TYR A 64 4.59 -7.54 -8.97
N PHE A 65 4.67 -8.82 -8.58
CA PHE A 65 3.79 -9.39 -7.58
C PHE A 65 3.91 -8.67 -6.23
N GLU A 66 5.13 -8.41 -5.76
CA GLU A 66 5.38 -7.66 -4.53
C GLU A 66 4.76 -6.25 -4.57
N LEU A 67 4.92 -5.57 -5.71
CA LEU A 67 4.36 -4.23 -5.92
C LEU A 67 2.83 -4.24 -5.95
N TYR A 68 2.24 -5.24 -6.62
CA TYR A 68 0.80 -5.45 -6.67
C TYR A 68 0.22 -5.73 -5.29
N MET A 69 0.88 -6.58 -4.49
CA MET A 69 0.46 -6.86 -3.12
C MET A 69 0.47 -5.61 -2.24
N LEU A 70 1.48 -4.73 -2.40
CA LEU A 70 1.52 -3.46 -1.69
C LEU A 70 0.37 -2.53 -2.11
N TYR A 71 0.08 -2.44 -3.42
CA TYR A 71 -1.06 -1.68 -3.92
C TYR A 71 -2.38 -2.22 -3.37
N MET A 72 -2.58 -3.53 -3.41
CA MET A 72 -3.80 -4.20 -2.93
C MET A 72 -4.00 -3.99 -1.43
N LYS A 73 -2.93 -4.06 -0.62
CA LYS A 73 -3.01 -3.72 0.81
C LYS A 73 -3.54 -2.31 1.04
N GLY A 74 -3.03 -1.33 0.30
CA GLY A 74 -3.51 0.06 0.40
C GLY A 74 -4.95 0.23 -0.10
N LYS A 75 -5.36 -0.51 -1.12
CA LYS A 75 -6.74 -0.53 -1.60
C LYS A 75 -7.69 -1.13 -0.55
N MET A 76 -7.34 -2.29 -0.01
CA MET A 76 -8.11 -2.95 1.05
C MET A 76 -8.30 -2.06 2.27
N GLN A 77 -7.30 -1.25 2.64
CA GLN A 77 -7.44 -0.30 3.75
C GLN A 77 -8.51 0.77 3.48
N ARG A 78 -8.58 1.31 2.26
CA ARG A 78 -9.63 2.28 1.86
C ARG A 78 -11.00 1.62 1.72
N ASP A 79 -11.03 0.41 1.18
CA ASP A 79 -12.28 -0.36 1.08
C ASP A 79 -12.81 -0.70 2.49
N LEU A 80 -11.93 -1.00 3.44
CA LEU A 80 -12.31 -1.25 4.84
C LEU A 80 -12.91 -0.02 5.51
N GLU A 81 -12.36 1.17 5.26
CA GLU A 81 -12.93 2.45 5.71
C GLU A 81 -14.35 2.65 5.15
N THR A 82 -14.52 2.41 3.84
CA THR A 82 -15.83 2.50 3.18
C THR A 82 -16.83 1.50 3.76
N VAL A 83 -16.40 0.26 4.02
CA VAL A 83 -17.25 -0.77 4.65
C VAL A 83 -17.62 -0.36 6.07
N TYR A 84 -16.67 0.17 6.84
CA TYR A 84 -16.92 0.66 8.19
C TYR A 84 -18.00 1.74 8.19
N ASP A 85 -17.92 2.72 7.29
CA ASP A 85 -18.91 3.79 7.18
C ASP A 85 -20.31 3.24 6.87
N VAL A 86 -20.42 2.37 5.86
CA VAL A 86 -21.70 1.74 5.48
C VAL A 86 -22.29 0.92 6.63
N VAL A 87 -21.46 0.14 7.32
CA VAL A 87 -21.89 -0.71 8.44
C VAL A 87 -22.29 0.13 9.65
N SER A 88 -21.55 1.21 9.94
CA SER A 88 -21.89 2.18 10.99
C SER A 88 -23.26 2.83 10.75
N GLU A 89 -23.52 3.31 9.55
CA GLU A 89 -24.81 3.95 9.23
C GLU A 89 -25.98 2.97 9.35
N LYS A 90 -25.84 1.74 8.83
CA LYS A 90 -26.87 0.70 8.98
C LYS A 90 -27.08 0.30 10.44
N ALA A 91 -26.01 0.23 11.22
CA ALA A 91 -26.09 -0.07 12.65
C ALA A 91 -26.85 1.01 13.43
N LYS A 92 -26.61 2.29 13.12
CA LYS A 92 -27.38 3.42 13.70
C LYS A 92 -28.86 3.39 13.35
N GLN A 93 -29.21 2.83 12.18
CA GLN A 93 -30.59 2.63 11.74
C GLN A 93 -31.27 1.41 12.37
N GLY A 94 -30.55 0.63 13.19
CA GLY A 94 -31.09 -0.53 13.89
C GLY A 94 -31.01 -1.85 13.11
N ASP A 95 -30.22 -1.93 12.03
CA ASP A 95 -29.96 -3.21 11.35
C ASP A 95 -29.09 -4.10 12.26
N GLU A 96 -29.71 -5.13 12.83
CA GLU A 96 -29.10 -6.03 13.83
C GLU A 96 -27.86 -6.76 13.30
N LYS A 97 -27.81 -7.09 11.99
CA LYS A 97 -26.64 -7.74 11.37
C LYS A 97 -25.49 -6.74 11.24
N ALA A 98 -25.78 -5.51 10.85
CA ALA A 98 -24.80 -4.44 10.77
C ALA A 98 -24.25 -4.07 12.15
N VAL A 99 -25.09 -4.00 13.19
CA VAL A 99 -24.63 -3.77 14.58
C VAL A 99 -23.63 -4.84 15.02
N LYS A 100 -23.93 -6.11 14.78
CA LYS A 100 -23.02 -7.22 15.12
C LYS A 100 -21.70 -7.13 14.37
N LEU A 101 -21.75 -6.83 13.07
CA LEU A 101 -20.56 -6.67 12.24
C LEU A 101 -19.73 -5.45 12.67
N PHE A 102 -20.36 -4.35 13.03
CA PHE A 102 -19.72 -3.15 13.54
C PHE A 102 -18.90 -3.42 14.81
N LEU A 103 -19.52 -4.10 15.80
CA LEU A 103 -18.85 -4.47 17.04
C LEU A 103 -17.65 -5.40 16.82
N GLN A 104 -17.75 -6.32 15.85
CA GLN A 104 -16.66 -7.22 15.47
C GLN A 104 -15.49 -6.44 14.84
N LEU A 105 -15.77 -5.57 13.86
CA LEU A 105 -14.76 -4.71 13.23
C LEU A 105 -14.03 -3.84 14.27
N HIS A 106 -14.77 -3.24 15.21
CA HIS A 106 -14.19 -2.45 16.29
C HIS A 106 -13.27 -3.29 17.20
N LYS A 107 -13.65 -4.54 17.49
CA LYS A 107 -12.81 -5.46 18.27
C LYS A 107 -11.51 -5.81 17.53
N ASP A 108 -11.61 -6.11 16.24
CA ASP A 108 -10.46 -6.51 15.42
C ASP A 108 -9.47 -5.34 15.23
N MET A 109 -9.97 -4.12 15.05
CA MET A 109 -9.15 -2.90 15.04
C MET A 109 -8.37 -2.70 16.35
N ASN A 110 -9.04 -2.88 17.50
CA ASN A 110 -8.38 -2.77 18.80
C ASN A 110 -7.31 -3.85 19.01
N GLN A 111 -7.52 -5.06 18.49
CA GLN A 111 -6.51 -6.13 18.53
C GLN A 111 -5.31 -5.80 17.64
N LEU A 112 -5.56 -5.26 16.44
CA LEU A 112 -4.51 -4.83 15.52
C LEU A 112 -3.66 -3.71 16.13
N GLN A 113 -4.28 -2.71 16.75
CA GLN A 113 -3.58 -1.62 17.44
C GLN A 113 -2.70 -2.15 18.58
N LYS A 114 -3.20 -3.09 19.38
CA LYS A 114 -2.42 -3.75 20.43
C LYS A 114 -1.22 -4.54 19.88
N ALA A 115 -1.40 -5.25 18.77
CA ALA A 115 -0.31 -5.98 18.11
C ALA A 115 0.76 -5.05 17.53
N MET A 116 0.35 -3.91 16.95
CA MET A 116 1.28 -2.89 16.44
C MET A 116 2.07 -2.22 17.58
N ASN A 117 1.42 -1.89 18.70
CA ASN A 117 2.09 -1.29 19.85
C ASN A 117 3.11 -2.25 20.48
N ARG A 118 2.81 -3.56 20.55
CA ARG A 118 3.76 -4.59 21.01
C ARG A 118 4.97 -4.73 20.09
N THR A 119 4.76 -4.66 18.78
CA THR A 119 5.84 -4.70 17.78
C THR A 119 6.73 -3.46 17.83
N ASN A 120 6.15 -2.29 18.14
CA ASN A 120 6.91 -1.05 18.31
C ASN A 120 7.71 -1.01 19.61
N ASN A 121 7.18 -1.55 20.71
CA ASN A 121 7.92 -1.65 21.98
C ASN A 121 9.11 -2.61 21.87
N LYS A 122 8.96 -3.75 21.17
CA LYS A 122 10.09 -4.66 20.90
C LYS A 122 11.23 -4.05 20.09
N LYS A 123 10.94 -3.04 19.25
CA LYS A 123 11.97 -2.30 18.49
C LYS A 123 12.68 -1.22 19.30
N GLN A 124 12.15 -0.82 20.46
CA GLN A 124 12.82 0.13 21.35
C GLN A 124 13.73 -0.57 22.37
N GLU A 125 13.55 -1.86 22.62
CA GLU A 125 14.38 -2.64 23.55
C GLU A 125 15.69 -3.17 22.91
N GLU A 126 15.88 -3.08 21.59
CA GLU A 126 17.11 -3.53 20.90
C GLU A 126 18.14 -2.39 20.64
N VAL A 127 18.04 -1.23 21.31
CA VAL A 127 18.99 -0.09 21.14
C VAL A 127 19.56 0.43 22.47
N GLN A 128 19.63 -0.41 23.50
CA GLN A 128 20.39 -0.10 24.72
C GLN A 128 21.16 -1.35 25.16
N GLU A 129 22.29 -1.61 24.50
CA GLU A 129 23.41 -2.41 25.02
C GLU A 129 24.54 -2.22 24.00
N ASP A 130 25.43 -1.26 24.28
CA ASP A 130 26.83 -1.14 23.82
C ASP A 130 27.25 0.33 23.99
N ASP A 131 27.58 0.71 25.22
CA ASP A 131 28.50 1.81 25.57
C ASP A 131 28.82 1.70 27.06
N ASP A 132 29.58 0.67 27.43
CA ASP A 132 30.37 0.62 28.68
C ASP A 132 31.43 -0.46 28.49
N ASP A 133 32.55 -0.09 27.85
CA ASP A 133 33.90 -0.55 28.22
C ASP A 133 34.92 0.02 27.22
N ASP A 134 35.48 1.19 27.51
CA ASP A 134 36.87 1.45 27.18
C ASP A 134 37.54 2.40 28.20
N LEU A 135 38.75 1.98 28.59
CA LEU A 135 39.86 2.72 29.21
C LEU A 135 39.96 2.84 30.74
N GLU A 136 40.49 1.79 31.38
CA GLU A 136 41.69 1.93 32.24
C GLU A 136 42.66 0.75 32.03
N ILE A 137 43.83 1.02 31.45
CA ILE A 137 45.20 0.62 31.86
C ILE A 137 46.21 1.28 30.89
#